data_AF-A0AAW3UPQ6-F1
#
_entry.id   AF-A0AAW3UPQ6-F1
#
_cell.length_a   1.000
_cell.length_b   1.000
_cell.length_c   1.000
_cell.angle_alpha   90.00
_cell.angle_beta   90.00
_cell.angle_gamma   90.00
#
_symmetry.space_group_name_H-M   'P 1'
#
loop_
_entity.id
_entity.type
_entity.pdbx_description
1 polymer ?
#
loop_
_entity_poly.entity_id
_entity_poly.type
_entity_poly.pdbx_seq_one_letter_code
_entity_poly.pdbx_strand_id
1 'polypeptide(L)' 'MPLRKPSDFARREIVQFILSASGGLTVEISTMLNNAAELAIRNGDELIDMTHLEHVCRTTQ' A
#
# COMPACT_ATOMS: atom_id res chain seq x y z
N MET A 1 3.87 -8.55 -13.55
CA MET A 1 4.69 -7.45 -14.12
C MET A 1 4.95 -6.43 -13.02
N PRO A 2 6.07 -5.69 -13.01
CA PRO A 2 6.30 -4.64 -12.01
C PRO A 2 5.33 -3.46 -12.23
N LEU A 3 5.03 -2.72 -11.15
CA LEU A 3 4.34 -1.43 -11.25
C LEU A 3 5.16 -0.47 -12.12
N ARG A 4 4.49 0.23 -13.03
CA ARG A 4 5.15 1.04 -14.06
C ARG A 4 5.14 2.53 -13.75
N LYS A 5 4.29 2.96 -12.82
CA LYS A 5 4.15 4.35 -12.41
C LYS A 5 4.57 4.50 -10.95
N PRO A 6 5.24 5.61 -10.60
CA PRO A 6 5.51 5.92 -9.20
C PRO A 6 4.19 6.12 -8.47
N SER A 7 4.09 5.56 -7.26
CA SER A 7 2.97 5.80 -6.36
C SER A 7 3.24 7.07 -5.55
N ASP A 8 2.21 7.89 -5.32
CA ASP A 8 2.38 9.19 -4.66
C ASP A 8 2.37 9.08 -3.12
N PHE A 9 3.38 8.39 -2.59
CA PHE A 9 3.55 8.20 -1.14
C PHE A 9 3.91 9.48 -0.39
N ALA A 10 4.18 10.60 -1.07
CA ALA A 10 4.44 11.88 -0.41
C ALA A 10 3.16 12.54 0.13
N ARG A 11 1.98 12.07 -0.30
CA ARG A 11 0.69 12.56 0.19
C ARG A 11 0.55 12.24 1.67
N ARG A 12 0.33 13.30 2.47
CA ARG A 12 0.18 13.20 3.93
C ARG A 12 -0.85 12.16 4.35
N GLU A 13 -1.98 12.09 3.65
CA GLU A 13 -3.05 11.13 3.93
C GLU A 13 -2.56 9.67 3.82
N ILE A 14 -1.78 9.36 2.79
CA ILE A 14 -1.22 8.02 2.54
C ILE A 14 -0.19 7.67 3.62
N VAL A 15 0.70 8.61 3.94
CA VAL A 15 1.70 8.42 5.01
C VAL A 15 1.02 8.17 6.35
N GLN A 16 0.03 8.98 6.71
CA GLN A 16 -0.70 8.83 7.97
C GLN A 16 -1.45 7.50 8.04
N PHE A 17 -2.03 7.06 6.92
CA PHE A 17 -2.71 5.79 6.83
C PHE A 17 -1.75 4.61 7.05
N ILE A 18 -0.65 4.58 6.30
CA ILE A 18 0.37 3.52 6.40
C ILE A 18 0.90 3.44 7.83
N LEU A 19 1.29 4.57 8.44
CA LEU A 19 1.81 4.60 9.80
C LEU A 19 0.78 4.12 10.83
N SER A 20 -0.49 4.49 10.66
CA SER A 20 -1.56 4.11 11.57
C SER A 20 -1.89 2.62 11.45
N ALA A 21 -1.96 2.10 10.23
CA ALA A 21 -2.25 0.69 9.96
C ALA A 21 -1.11 -0.24 10.37
N SER A 22 0.14 0.21 10.26
CA SER A 22 1.34 -0.60 10.54
C SER A 22 1.88 -0.44 11.97
N GLY A 23 1.28 0.44 12.79
CA GLY A 23 1.84 0.85 14.08
C GLY A 23 3.21 1.54 13.98
N GLY A 24 3.58 2.04 12.80
CA GLY A 24 4.88 2.65 12.52
C GLY A 24 6.06 1.67 12.45
N LEU A 25 5.82 0.36 12.49
CA LEU A 25 6.87 -0.65 12.43
C LEU A 25 7.36 -0.84 10.99
N THR A 26 8.66 -0.70 10.73
CA THR A 26 9.25 -0.81 9.37
C THR A 26 8.91 -2.14 8.68
N VAL A 27 8.88 -3.23 9.43
CA VAL A 27 8.50 -4.56 8.91
C VAL A 27 7.04 -4.53 8.45
N GLU A 28 6.11 -4.06 9.28
CA GLU A 28 4.69 -3.98 8.95
C GLU A 28 4.42 -3.04 7.78
N ILE A 29 5.13 -1.92 7.71
CA ILE A 29 5.08 -1.00 6.56
C ILE A 29 5.49 -1.74 5.28
N SER A 30 6.60 -2.48 5.32
CA SER A 30 7.11 -3.20 4.15
C SER A 30 6.14 -4.30 3.71
N THR A 31 5.60 -5.08 4.66
CA THR A 31 4.59 -6.11 4.40
C THR A 31 3.34 -5.53 3.75
N MET A 32 2.82 -4.44 4.32
CA MET A 32 1.63 -3.76 3.79
C MET A 32 1.85 -3.24 2.36
N LEU A 33 2.99 -2.59 2.09
CA LEU A 33 3.32 -2.08 0.77
C LEU A 33 3.51 -3.19 -0.27
N ASN A 34 4.13 -4.30 0.12
CA ASN A 34 4.30 -5.46 -0.76
C ASN A 34 2.95 -6.08 -1.14
N ASN A 35 2.07 -6.28 -0.15
CA ASN A 35 0.73 -6.81 -0.37
C ASN A 35 -0.12 -5.87 -1.26
N ALA A 36 0.01 -4.56 -1.05
CA ALA A 36 -0.70 -3.57 -1.88
C ALA A 36 -0.16 -3.53 -3.31
N ALA A 37 1.15 -3.67 -3.49
CA ALA A 37 1.78 -3.80 -4.80
C ALA A 37 1.30 -5.06 -5.53
N GLU A 38 1.25 -6.18 -4.82
CA GLU A 38 0.75 -7.44 -5.38
C GLU A 38 -0.71 -7.31 -5.82
N LEU A 39 -1.56 -6.71 -4.98
CA LEU A 39 -2.95 -6.45 -5.31
C LEU A 39 -3.09 -5.58 -6.56
N ALA A 40 -2.36 -4.46 -6.63
CA ALA A 40 -2.36 -3.57 -7.80
C ALA A 40 -1.95 -4.31 -9.08
N ILE A 41 -0.89 -5.13 -9.02
CA ILE A 41 -0.44 -5.94 -10.15
C ILE A 41 -1.52 -6.94 -10.59
N ARG A 42 -2.20 -7.60 -9.63
CA ARG A 42 -3.27 -8.55 -9.92
C ARG A 42 -4.49 -7.87 -10.55
N ASN A 43 -4.78 -6.64 -10.16
CA ASN A 43 -5.87 -5.83 -10.72
C ASN A 43 -5.53 -5.21 -12.09
N GLY A 44 -4.27 -5.27 -12.51
CA GLY A 44 -3.80 -4.64 -13.75
C GLY A 44 -3.50 -3.14 -13.61
N ASP A 45 -3.48 -2.63 -12.38
CA ASP A 45 -3.11 -1.26 -12.07
C ASP A 45 -1.60 -1.05 -12.21
N GLU A 46 -1.21 0.20 -12.47
CA GLU A 46 0.18 0.57 -12.70
C GLU A 46 0.85 1.24 -11.49
N LEU A 47 0.10 1.49 -10.41
CA LEU A 47 0.55 2.14 -9.17
C LEU A 47 -0.26 1.65 -7.96
N ILE A 48 0.22 1.95 -6.75
CA ILE A 48 -0.51 1.79 -5.50
C ILE A 48 -1.23 3.10 -5.20
N ASP A 49 -2.53 2.99 -4.93
CA ASP A 49 -3.35 4.09 -4.42
C ASP A 49 -3.95 3.73 -3.04
N MET A 50 -4.77 4.63 -2.50
CA MET A 50 -5.43 4.44 -1.21
C MET A 50 -6.32 3.19 -1.18
N THR A 51 -7.01 2.87 -2.27
CA THR A 51 -7.91 1.73 -2.39
C THR A 51 -7.18 0.42 -2.13
N HIS A 52 -5.96 0.29 -2.65
CA HIS A 52 -5.12 -0.89 -2.44
C HIS A 52 -4.69 -1.04 -0.99
N LEU A 53 -4.28 0.08 -0.37
CA LEU A 53 -3.84 0.12 1.02
C LEU A 53 -5.00 -0.22 1.98
N GLU A 54 -6.19 0.34 1.74
CA GLU A 54 -7.40 0.04 2.51
C GLU A 54 -7.80 -1.44 2.38
N HIS A 55 -7.71 -1.99 1.19
CA HIS A 55 -8.07 -3.39 0.94
C HIS A 55 -7.15 -4.35 1.72
N VAL A 56 -5.85 -4.15 1.65
CA VAL A 56 -4.87 -4.98 2.38
C VAL A 56 -5.05 -4.84 3.89
N CYS A 57 -5.31 -3.62 4.38
CA CYS A 57 -5.57 -3.39 5.80
C CYS A 57 -6.79 -4.18 6.28
N ARG A 58 -7.90 -4.17 5.54
CA ARG A 58 -9.13 -4.90 5.91
C ARG A 58 -8.98 -6.41 5.90
N THR A 59 -8.07 -6.95 5.08
CA THR A 59 -7.89 -8.39 4.92
C THR A 59 -6.93 -8.98 5.96
N THR A 60 -6.17 -8.12 6.66
CA THR A 60 -5.13 -8.52 7.64
C THR A 60 -5.58 -8.31 9.10
N GLN A 61 -6.76 -7.73 9.32
CA GLN A 61 -7.41 -7.59 10.63
C GLN A 61 -8.28 -8.79 10.96
#